data_AF-A0A1Z7YLS4-F1
#
_entry.id   AF-A0A1Z7YLS4-F1
#
_cell.length_a   1.000
_cell.length_b   1.000
_cell.length_c   1.000
_cell.angle_alpha   90.00
_cell.angle_beta   90.00
_cell.angle_gamma   90.00
#
_symmetry.space_group_name_H-M   'P 1'
#
loop_
_entity.id
_entity.type
_entity.pdbx_description
1 polymer ?
#
loop_
_entity_poly.entity_id
_entity_poly.type
_entity_poly.pdbx_seq_one_letter_code
_entity_poly.pdbx_strand_id
1 'polypeptide(L)'
;MWKLINLFLASSAHMDAICYWTAHNRADALGAISKAVRLETNEKLLPKHLVYMAEIEVVLGMNEEANINFHKASELISKYSDFWSSHENLVVANKVKRYLRSNA
;
A
#
# COMPACT_ATOMS: atom_id res chain seq x y z
N MET A 1 -9.52 3.61 -22.06
CA MET A 1 -10.23 2.38 -21.63
C MET A 1 -9.36 1.51 -20.73
N TRP A 2 -8.16 1.08 -21.17
CA TRP A 2 -7.24 0.22 -20.37
C TRP A 2 -6.86 0.76 -18.98
N LYS A 3 -6.59 2.07 -18.83
CA LYS A 3 -6.25 2.66 -17.51
C LYS A 3 -7.39 2.54 -16.49
N LEU A 4 -8.64 2.72 -16.91
CA LEU A 4 -9.81 2.60 -16.03
C LEU A 4 -10.04 1.15 -15.60
N ILE A 5 -9.84 0.20 -16.52
CA ILE A 5 -9.90 -1.23 -16.21
C ILE A 5 -8.83 -1.59 -15.18
N ASN A 6 -7.58 -1.15 -15.38
CA ASN A 6 -6.50 -1.43 -14.45
C ASN A 6 -6.73 -0.82 -13.07
N LEU A 7 -7.25 0.41 -13.00
CA LEU A 7 -7.61 1.05 -11.74
C LEU A 7 -8.70 0.29 -10.99
N PHE A 8 -9.73 -0.18 -11.70
CA PHE A 8 -10.78 -1.03 -11.12
C PHE A 8 -10.20 -2.35 -10.61
N LEU A 9 -9.37 -3.03 -11.41
CA LEU A 9 -8.75 -4.30 -11.02
C LEU A 9 -7.75 -4.14 -9.86
N ALA A 10 -7.05 -3.01 -9.76
CA ALA A 10 -6.18 -2.69 -8.63
C ALA A 10 -7.00 -2.55 -7.34
N SER A 11 -8.11 -1.82 -7.40
CA SER A 11 -9.03 -1.65 -6.28
C SER A 11 -9.64 -2.98 -5.84
N SER A 12 -10.08 -3.80 -6.80
CA SER A 12 -10.60 -5.15 -6.56
C SER A 12 -9.55 -6.04 -5.87
N ALA A 13 -8.32 -6.06 -6.38
CA ALA A 13 -7.24 -6.86 -5.80
C ALA A 13 -6.84 -6.40 -4.39
N HIS A 14 -6.94 -5.09 -4.11
CA HIS A 14 -6.73 -4.57 -2.76
C HIS A 14 -7.82 -5.04 -1.79
N MET A 15 -9.08 -5.04 -2.23
CA MET A 15 -10.19 -5.58 -1.42
C MET A 15 -10.03 -7.08 -1.18
N ASP A 16 -9.63 -7.85 -2.20
CA ASP A 16 -9.31 -9.27 -2.04
C ASP A 16 -8.22 -9.49 -0.98
N ALA A 17 -7.18 -8.65 -0.99
CA ALA A 17 -6.12 -8.71 0.01
C ALA A 17 -6.64 -8.48 1.44
N ILE A 18 -7.60 -7.57 1.63
CA ILE A 18 -8.26 -7.34 2.91
C ILE A 18 -9.06 -8.58 3.32
N CYS A 19 -9.85 -9.16 2.42
CA CYS A 19 -10.62 -10.36 2.68
C CYS A 19 -9.73 -11.53 3.10
N TYR A 20 -8.67 -11.83 2.33
CA TYR A 20 -7.73 -12.90 2.66
C TYR A 20 -7.00 -12.65 3.98
N TRP A 21 -6.64 -11.40 4.26
CA TRP A 21 -6.02 -11.02 5.53
C TRP A 21 -6.94 -11.29 6.71
N THR A 22 -8.22 -10.89 6.62
CA THR A 22 -9.22 -11.14 7.66
C THR A 22 -9.53 -12.62 7.85
N ALA A 23 -9.39 -13.43 6.79
CA ALA A 23 -9.51 -14.87 6.85
C ALA A 23 -8.23 -15.59 7.33
N HIS A 24 -7.23 -14.84 7.81
CA HIS A 24 -5.92 -15.34 8.21
C HIS A 24 -5.13 -16.07 7.11
N ASN A 25 -5.51 -15.89 5.85
CA ASN A 25 -4.81 -16.43 4.70
C ASN A 25 -3.75 -15.44 4.21
N ARG A 26 -2.59 -15.47 4.88
CA ARG A 26 -1.53 -14.46 4.68
C ARG A 26 -0.87 -14.54 3.30
N ALA A 27 -0.71 -15.74 2.74
CA ALA A 27 -0.10 -15.93 1.43
C ALA A 27 -0.96 -15.32 0.31
N ASP A 28 -2.27 -15.59 0.33
CA ASP A 28 -3.18 -15.03 -0.66
C ASP A 28 -3.39 -13.52 -0.46
N ALA A 29 -3.34 -13.03 0.79
CA ALA A 29 -3.34 -11.60 1.08
C ALA A 29 -2.14 -10.89 0.43
N LEU A 30 -0.93 -11.44 0.59
CA LEU A 30 0.28 -10.91 -0.01
C LEU A 30 0.23 -10.97 -1.55
N GLY A 31 -0.27 -12.07 -2.11
CA GLY A 31 -0.45 -12.23 -3.56
C GLY A 31 -1.42 -11.20 -4.15
N ALA A 32 -2.56 -10.99 -3.48
CA ALA A 32 -3.58 -10.03 -3.90
C ALA A 32 -3.10 -8.58 -3.81
N ILE A 33 -2.40 -8.19 -2.73
CA ILE A 33 -1.90 -6.83 -2.62
C ILE A 33 -0.75 -6.55 -3.60
N SER A 34 0.12 -7.52 -3.87
CA SER A 34 1.16 -7.42 -4.90
C SER A 34 0.54 -7.20 -6.29
N LYS A 35 -0.57 -7.88 -6.59
CA LYS A 35 -1.34 -7.66 -7.81
C LYS A 35 -1.92 -6.24 -7.86
N ALA A 36 -2.46 -5.71 -6.76
CA ALA A 36 -2.96 -4.34 -6.69
C ALA A 36 -1.86 -3.31 -7.00
N VAL A 37 -0.69 -3.46 -6.39
CA VAL A 37 0.50 -2.60 -6.63
C VAL A 37 0.90 -2.60 -8.11
N ARG A 38 0.89 -3.77 -8.77
CA ARG A 38 1.23 -3.90 -10.20
C ARG A 38 0.20 -3.28 -11.14
N LEU A 39 -1.07 -3.30 -10.76
CA LEU A 39 -2.17 -2.83 -11.60
C LEU A 39 -2.46 -1.34 -11.40
N GLU A 40 -2.06 -0.75 -10.28
CA GLU A 40 -2.27 0.66 -10.03
C GLU A 40 -1.46 1.52 -11.00
N THR A 41 -2.17 2.30 -11.82
CA THR A 41 -1.59 3.18 -12.84
C THR A 41 -1.55 4.64 -12.41
N ASN A 42 -2.17 4.96 -11.27
CA ASN A 42 -2.21 6.28 -10.67
C ASN A 42 -1.27 6.34 -9.46
N GLU A 43 -0.14 7.03 -9.66
CA GLU A 43 0.86 7.22 -8.60
C GLU A 43 0.30 7.90 -7.33
N LYS A 44 -0.80 8.67 -7.42
CA LYS A 44 -1.44 9.27 -6.24
C LYS A 44 -2.12 8.24 -5.34
N LEU A 45 -2.55 7.10 -5.89
CA LEU A 45 -3.28 6.06 -5.17
C LEU A 45 -2.37 4.90 -4.75
N LEU A 46 -1.27 4.71 -5.48
CA LEU A 46 -0.26 3.69 -5.22
C LEU A 46 0.22 3.59 -3.76
N PRO A 47 0.43 4.70 -3.01
CA PRO A 47 0.87 4.60 -1.61
C PRO A 47 -0.08 3.82 -0.71
N LYS A 48 -1.40 3.81 -0.96
CA LYS A 48 -2.33 2.99 -0.16
C LYS A 48 -2.03 1.50 -0.28
N HIS A 49 -1.74 1.04 -1.49
CA HIS A 49 -1.40 -0.35 -1.74
C HIS A 49 -0.02 -0.72 -1.20
N LEU A 50 0.98 0.16 -1.40
CA LEU A 50 2.33 -0.04 -0.87
C LEU A 50 2.34 -0.13 0.66
N VAL A 51 1.60 0.75 1.35
CA VAL A 51 1.53 0.72 2.81
C VAL A 51 0.87 -0.56 3.31
N TYR A 52 -0.24 -0.99 2.69
CA TYR A 52 -0.89 -2.23 3.09
C TYR A 52 -0.02 -3.47 2.82
N MET A 53 0.72 -3.48 1.71
CA MET A 53 1.70 -4.52 1.41
C MET A 53 2.80 -4.56 2.47
N ALA A 54 3.36 -3.40 2.82
CA ALA A 54 4.40 -3.29 3.84
C ALA A 54 3.92 -3.75 5.21
N GLU A 55 2.67 -3.47 5.59
CA GLU A 55 2.10 -3.97 6.85
C GLU A 55 1.98 -5.50 6.88
N ILE A 56 1.58 -6.12 5.77
CA ILE A 56 1.55 -7.58 5.63
C ILE A 56 2.96 -8.15 5.74
N GLU A 57 3.93 -7.53 5.06
CA GLU A 57 5.35 -7.93 5.07
C GLU A 57 5.95 -7.88 6.48
N VAL A 58 5.68 -6.83 7.27
CA VAL A 58 6.11 -6.73 8.68
C VAL A 58 5.60 -7.93 9.49
N VAL A 59 4.33 -8.29 9.36
CA VAL A 59 3.76 -9.43 10.10
C VAL A 59 4.33 -10.77 9.64
N LEU A 60 4.77 -10.86 8.38
CA LEU A 60 5.45 -12.02 7.84
C LEU A 60 6.96 -12.06 8.15
N GLY A 61 7.50 -11.04 8.83
CA GLY A 61 8.93 -10.93 9.13
C GLY A 61 9.80 -10.46 7.96
N MET A 62 9.19 -9.99 6.88
CA MET A 62 9.84 -9.47 5.67
C MET A 62 10.19 -7.99 5.85
N ASN A 63 11.06 -7.69 6.82
CA ASN A 63 11.31 -6.31 7.26
C ASN A 63 12.03 -5.45 6.21
N GLU A 64 12.88 -6.04 5.38
CA GLU A 64 13.60 -5.32 4.33
C GLU A 64 12.64 -4.87 3.22
N GLU A 65 11.78 -5.77 2.75
CA GLU A 65 10.74 -5.48 1.76
C GLU A 65 9.74 -4.45 2.28
N ALA A 66 9.30 -4.61 3.53
CA ALA A 66 8.44 -3.64 4.19
C ALA A 66 9.08 -2.25 4.21
N ASN A 67 10.37 -2.17 4.57
CA ASN A 67 11.08 -0.90 4.62
C ASN A 67 11.18 -0.24 3.23
N ILE A 68 11.50 -1.02 2.20
CA ILE A 68 11.52 -0.55 0.80
C ILE A 68 10.14 0.03 0.42
N ASN A 69 9.06 -0.69 0.72
CA ASN A 69 7.70 -0.26 0.37
C ASN A 69 7.26 0.99 1.16
N PHE A 70 7.62 1.10 2.45
CA PHE A 70 7.37 2.30 3.24
C PHE A 70 8.15 3.52 2.72
N HIS A 71 9.42 3.35 2.31
CA HIS A 71 10.19 4.42 1.70
C HIS A 71 9.58 4.89 0.38
N LYS A 72 9.23 3.96 -0.51
CA LYS A 72 8.56 4.29 -1.78
C LYS A 72 7.22 5.00 -1.57
N ALA A 73 6.44 4.57 -0.58
CA ALA A 73 5.21 5.26 -0.20
C ALA A 73 5.49 6.69 0.29
N SER A 74 6.53 6.88 1.11
CA SER A 74 6.93 8.19 1.62
C SER A 74 7.35 9.17 0.52
N GLU A 75 8.09 8.70 -0.48
CA GLU A 75 8.49 9.50 -1.65
C GLU A 75 7.26 10.00 -2.43
N LEU A 76 6.31 9.10 -2.73
CA LEU A 76 5.09 9.43 -3.45
C LEU A 76 4.15 10.33 -2.64
N ILE A 77 4.05 10.13 -1.32
CA ILE A 77 3.28 11.00 -0.43
C ILE A 77 3.86 12.43 -0.46
N SER A 78 5.18 12.54 -0.42
CA SER A 78 5.87 13.83 -0.49
C SER A 78 5.70 14.51 -1.85
N LYS A 79 5.72 13.72 -2.94
CA LYS A 79 5.45 14.20 -4.31
C LYS A 79 4.04 14.76 -4.50
N TYR A 80 3.05 14.24 -3.77
CA TYR A 80 1.65 14.62 -3.87
C TYR A 80 1.07 15.14 -2.55
N SER A 81 1.78 16.06 -1.89
CA SER A 81 1.46 16.55 -0.54
C SER A 81 0.02 17.01 -0.37
N ASP A 82 -0.53 17.75 -1.34
CA ASP A 82 -1.87 18.34 -1.25
C ASP A 82 -2.97 17.28 -1.26
N PHE A 83 -2.71 16.15 -1.95
CA PHE A 83 -3.63 15.02 -1.94
C PHE A 83 -3.57 14.27 -0.60
N TRP A 84 -2.37 14.12 -0.04
CA TRP A 84 -2.11 13.35 1.18
C TRP A 84 -2.28 14.14 2.48
N SER A 85 -2.50 15.45 2.42
CA SER A 85 -2.85 16.30 3.56
C SER A 85 -4.35 16.29 3.90
N SER A 86 -5.19 15.73 3.03
CA SER A 86 -6.63 15.55 3.30
C SER A 86 -6.89 14.57 4.46
N HIS A 87 -7.96 14.80 5.22
CA HIS A 87 -8.24 14.10 6.47
C HIS A 87 -8.20 12.57 6.35
N GLU A 88 -8.79 12.01 5.28
CA GLU A 88 -8.84 10.56 5.06
C GLU A 88 -7.47 9.95 4.70
N ASN A 89 -6.62 10.70 3.99
CA ASN A 89 -5.31 10.24 3.55
C ASN A 89 -4.21 10.47 4.61
N LEU A 90 -4.46 11.39 5.54
CA LEU A 90 -3.51 11.74 6.61
C LEU A 90 -3.21 10.56 7.53
N VAL A 91 -4.16 9.64 7.73
CA VAL A 91 -3.97 8.43 8.53
C VAL A 91 -2.86 7.55 7.94
N VAL A 92 -2.89 7.32 6.64
CA VAL A 92 -1.88 6.53 5.91
C VAL A 92 -0.53 7.27 5.94
N ALA A 93 -0.53 8.56 5.66
CA ALA A 93 0.70 9.35 5.68
C ALA A 93 1.37 9.37 7.07
N ASN A 94 0.59 9.45 8.14
CA ASN A 94 1.10 9.38 9.51
C ASN A 94 1.64 7.98 9.86
N LYS A 95 1.02 6.92 9.34
CA LYS A 95 1.51 5.55 9.51
C LYS A 95 2.90 5.38 8.91
N VAL A 96 3.10 5.85 7.67
CA VAL A 96 4.42 5.84 7.01
C VAL A 96 5.47 6.60 7.84
N LYS A 97 5.14 7.81 8.29
CA LYS A 97 6.04 8.62 9.14
C LYS A 97 6.42 7.92 10.44
N ARG A 98 5.46 7.26 11.10
CA ARG A 98 5.70 6.53 12.36
C ARG A 98 6.60 5.32 12.13
N TYR A 99 6.34 4.53 11.09
CA TYR A 99 7.14 3.37 10.77
C TYR A 99 8.60 3.76 10.49
N LEU A 100 8.81 4.72 9.57
CA LEU A 100 10.17 5.12 9.18
C LEU A 100 10.94 5.78 10.33
N ARG A 101 10.28 6.51 11.24
CA ARG A 101 10.93 7.03 12.45
C ARG A 101 11.37 5.95 13.44
N SER A 102 10.69 4.81 13.45
CA SER A 102 10.99 3.71 14.37
C SER A 102 12.05 2.75 13.82
N ASN A 103 12.38 2.87 12.52
CA ASN A 103 13.27 1.97 11.78
C ASN A 103 14.39 2.72 11.03
N ALA A 104 14.64 3.99 11.38
CA ALA A 104 15.77 4.80 10.89
C ALA A 104 16.91 4.78 11.91
#